data_AF-A0A976LBU1-F1
#
_entry.id   AF-A0A976LBU1-F1
#
_cell.length_a   1.000
_cell.length_b   1.000
_cell.length_c   1.000
_cell.angle_alpha   90.00
_cell.angle_beta   90.00
_cell.angle_gamma   90.00
#
_symmetry.space_group_name_H-M   'P 1'
#
loop_
_entity.id
_entity.type
_entity.pdbx_description
1 polymer ?
#
loop_
_entity_poly.entity_id
_entity_poly.type
_entity_poly.pdbx_seq_one_letter_code
_entity_poly.pdbx_strand_id
1 'polypeptide(L)'
;MDMDGGMVMGMNKDTLPPGCTRISEDASITVRAGHKYTKDFPGTMFGLDQHEWRVKPCTRLTVTFINEDHIRHQWMMHGLPKFIYDKGMFHLEMTGPAKITGTLILPAEDKTYLVHCDIAQHMEKGMKGQLIVGNGSTPFPSIPGLTDFAIPDDYGPKVADSIKVALPAGSAPGSALSSVNPTKSGGSNGTFLLGLILGAIGTPFAITYYRRRFEGMTQDEVIQHLLTSSKSIFDKILGLLMTLVSKVTKK
;
A
#
# COMPACT_ATOMS: atom_id res chain seq x y z
N MET A 1 28.36 11.18 17.37
CA MET A 1 27.45 10.65 16.34
C MET A 1 28.10 11.03 15.03
N ASP A 2 28.58 10.06 14.28
CA ASP A 2 29.31 10.33 13.04
C ASP A 2 28.42 11.12 12.09
N MET A 3 28.91 12.30 11.71
CA MET A 3 28.19 13.33 10.97
C MET A 3 28.12 13.05 9.46
N ASP A 4 28.49 11.83 9.06
CA ASP A 4 28.60 11.41 7.64
C ASP A 4 27.28 10.89 7.07
N GLY A 5 26.17 11.07 7.80
CA GLY A 5 24.81 10.82 7.33
C GLY A 5 24.45 9.36 7.08
N GLY A 6 25.31 8.41 7.46
CA GLY A 6 25.12 6.96 7.33
C GLY A 6 25.03 6.22 8.67
N MET A 7 24.25 5.14 8.72
CA MET A 7 24.03 4.34 9.92
C MET A 7 23.89 2.85 9.61
N VAL A 8 24.53 2.00 10.40
CA VAL A 8 24.33 0.54 10.41
C VAL A 8 23.72 0.14 11.75
N MET A 9 22.56 -0.52 11.74
CA MET A 9 21.94 -1.10 12.94
C MET A 9 21.75 -2.61 12.79
N GLY A 10 21.89 -3.33 13.90
CA GLY A 10 21.72 -4.79 13.94
C GLY A 10 22.88 -5.56 13.29
N MET A 11 24.07 -4.97 13.18
CA MET A 11 25.23 -5.68 12.64
C MET A 11 25.59 -6.89 13.52
N ASN A 12 25.80 -8.04 12.88
CA ASN A 12 26.21 -9.26 13.54
C ASN A 12 27.15 -10.06 12.62
N LYS A 13 28.40 -10.22 13.05
CA LYS A 13 29.45 -10.93 12.28
C LYS A 13 29.70 -12.35 12.77
N ASP A 14 29.41 -12.62 14.04
CA ASP A 14 30.00 -13.76 14.76
C ASP A 14 29.01 -14.51 15.66
N THR A 15 27.87 -13.90 16.03
CA THR A 15 26.89 -14.53 16.92
C THR A 15 25.89 -15.35 16.12
N LEU A 16 25.95 -16.68 16.22
CA LEU A 16 25.05 -17.57 15.49
C LEU A 16 23.60 -17.43 16.01
N PRO A 17 22.60 -17.26 15.11
CA PRO A 17 21.19 -17.38 15.47
C PRO A 17 20.83 -18.81 15.92
N PRO A 18 19.71 -19.00 16.64
CA PRO A 18 19.22 -20.33 16.99
C PRO A 18 19.05 -21.22 15.77
N GLY A 19 19.34 -22.50 15.96
CA GLY A 19 19.33 -23.51 14.90
C GLY A 19 20.60 -23.54 14.04
N CYS A 20 21.44 -22.51 14.07
CA CYS A 20 22.72 -22.52 13.35
C CYS A 20 23.83 -23.14 14.21
N THR A 21 24.38 -24.27 13.75
CA THR A 21 25.56 -24.90 14.37
C THR A 21 26.88 -24.32 13.85
N ARG A 22 26.85 -23.78 12.63
CA ARG A 22 27.96 -23.08 11.96
C ARG A 22 27.42 -22.16 10.87
N ILE A 23 28.27 -21.28 10.36
CA ILE A 23 27.99 -20.54 9.12
C ILE A 23 27.95 -21.55 7.96
N SER A 24 26.89 -21.51 7.17
CA SER A 24 26.72 -22.39 6.01
C SER A 24 27.49 -21.88 4.79
N GLU A 25 27.54 -20.56 4.61
CA GLU A 25 28.30 -19.86 3.58
C GLU A 25 28.50 -18.38 3.95
N ASP A 26 29.52 -17.77 3.35
CA ASP A 26 29.74 -16.33 3.32
C ASP A 26 29.24 -15.79 1.98
N ALA A 27 28.23 -14.92 2.01
CA ALA A 27 27.64 -14.33 0.81
C ALA A 27 27.78 -12.81 0.84
N SER A 28 27.85 -12.20 -0.34
CA SER A 28 27.86 -10.75 -0.47
C SER A 28 26.89 -10.30 -1.55
N ILE A 29 26.09 -9.29 -1.25
CA ILE A 29 25.21 -8.62 -2.22
C ILE A 29 25.56 -7.13 -2.27
N THR A 30 25.46 -6.56 -3.47
CA THR A 30 25.47 -5.10 -3.66
C THR A 30 24.07 -4.69 -4.08
N VAL A 31 23.50 -3.74 -3.35
CA VAL A 31 22.17 -3.21 -3.60
C VAL A 31 22.31 -1.72 -3.88
N ARG A 32 21.74 -1.28 -4.98
CA ARG A 32 21.76 0.12 -5.39
C ARG A 32 20.35 0.69 -5.27
N ALA A 33 20.23 1.89 -4.73
CA ALA A 33 18.98 2.58 -4.55
C ALA A 33 18.97 3.90 -5.32
N GLY A 34 17.80 4.24 -5.84
CA GLY A 34 17.53 5.55 -6.38
C GLY A 34 16.35 5.61 -7.35
N HIS A 35 15.97 6.83 -7.74
CA HIS A 35 14.87 7.05 -8.69
C HIS A 35 15.10 6.38 -10.04
N LYS A 36 16.35 6.24 -10.48
CA LYS A 36 16.64 5.66 -11.80
C LYS A 36 16.19 4.20 -11.94
N TYR A 37 15.98 3.50 -10.82
CA TYR A 37 15.55 2.10 -10.77
C TYR A 37 14.03 1.93 -10.81
N THR A 38 13.26 3.01 -10.95
CA THR A 38 11.79 2.96 -11.06
C THR A 38 11.27 3.02 -12.49
N LYS A 39 12.15 3.22 -13.48
CA LYS A 39 11.77 3.46 -14.88
C LYS A 39 10.84 2.39 -15.47
N ASP A 40 11.04 1.14 -15.06
CA ASP A 40 10.29 -0.01 -15.57
C ASP A 40 9.04 -0.33 -14.74
N PHE A 41 8.78 0.45 -13.67
CA PHE A 41 7.72 0.19 -12.70
C PHE A 41 6.81 1.42 -12.56
N PRO A 42 5.77 1.56 -13.41
CA PRO A 42 4.82 2.66 -13.34
C PRO A 42 4.23 2.84 -11.93
N GLY A 43 4.08 4.08 -11.49
CA GLY A 43 3.55 4.42 -10.17
C GLY A 43 4.57 4.39 -9.02
N THR A 44 5.82 4.01 -9.29
CA THR A 44 6.91 4.04 -8.31
C THR A 44 7.80 5.29 -8.48
N MET A 45 8.36 5.79 -7.37
CA MET A 45 9.26 6.95 -7.34
C MET A 45 10.66 6.60 -6.87
N PHE A 46 10.77 5.65 -5.94
CA PHE A 46 12.05 5.18 -5.41
C PHE A 46 12.13 3.66 -5.57
N GLY A 47 13.30 3.16 -5.97
CA GLY A 47 13.48 1.76 -6.28
C GLY A 47 14.84 1.23 -5.83
N LEU A 48 14.89 -0.08 -5.68
CA LEU A 48 16.12 -0.85 -5.59
C LEU A 48 16.46 -1.38 -7.00
N ASP A 49 17.74 -1.58 -7.29
CA ASP A 49 18.18 -2.17 -8.56
C ASP A 49 17.76 -3.64 -8.71
N GLN A 50 17.57 -4.32 -7.59
CA GLN A 50 17.09 -5.69 -7.48
C GLN A 50 16.01 -5.77 -6.41
N HIS A 51 15.03 -6.65 -6.63
CA HIS A 51 13.89 -6.83 -5.72
C HIS A 51 13.84 -8.23 -5.08
N GLU A 52 14.72 -9.16 -5.46
CA GLU A 52 14.80 -10.49 -4.87
C GLU A 52 16.26 -10.93 -4.70
N TRP A 53 16.56 -11.47 -3.53
CA TRP A 53 17.82 -12.17 -3.25
C TRP A 53 17.51 -13.52 -2.62
N ARG A 54 18.28 -14.55 -2.99
CA ARG A 54 18.14 -15.92 -2.45
C ARG A 54 19.45 -16.36 -1.83
N VAL A 55 19.40 -16.86 -0.61
CA VAL A 55 20.56 -17.32 0.17
C VAL A 55 20.20 -18.55 0.99
N LYS A 56 21.21 -19.34 1.39
CA LYS A 56 20.96 -20.49 2.26
C LYS A 56 20.63 -20.05 3.69
N PRO A 57 20.01 -20.93 4.50
CA PRO A 57 19.92 -20.73 5.94
C PRO A 57 21.31 -20.69 6.58
N CYS A 58 21.47 -19.98 7.70
CA CYS A 58 22.75 -19.80 8.40
C CYS A 58 23.87 -19.13 7.59
N THR A 59 23.51 -18.40 6.53
CA THR A 59 24.46 -17.60 5.74
C THR A 59 24.88 -16.36 6.51
N ARG A 60 26.19 -16.07 6.50
CA ARG A 60 26.70 -14.75 6.89
C ARG A 60 26.67 -13.86 5.66
N LEU A 61 25.69 -12.98 5.61
CA LEU A 61 25.42 -12.10 4.48
C LEU A 61 26.06 -10.73 4.74
N THR A 62 26.90 -10.28 3.81
CA THR A 62 27.39 -8.90 3.78
C THR A 62 26.63 -8.13 2.71
N VAL A 63 25.95 -7.07 3.13
CA VAL A 63 25.16 -6.20 2.25
C VAL A 63 25.94 -4.91 2.07
N THR A 64 26.24 -4.56 0.82
CA THR A 64 26.75 -3.25 0.45
C THR A 64 25.63 -2.46 -0.18
N PHE A 65 25.17 -1.43 0.51
CA PHE A 65 24.11 -0.55 0.06
C PHE A 65 24.69 0.73 -0.52
N ILE A 66 24.33 1.05 -1.75
CA ILE A 66 24.76 2.23 -2.49
C ILE A 66 23.54 3.08 -2.77
N ASN A 67 23.50 4.27 -2.17
CA ASN A 67 22.53 5.27 -2.55
C ASN A 67 23.10 6.11 -3.68
N GLU A 68 22.33 6.24 -4.75
CA GLU A 68 22.68 7.07 -5.89
C GLU A 68 21.83 8.34 -5.99
N ASP A 69 20.84 8.50 -5.11
CA ASP A 69 20.03 9.71 -5.00
C ASP A 69 20.59 10.71 -3.98
N HIS A 70 20.13 11.97 -4.09
CA HIS A 70 20.38 13.03 -3.11
C HIS A 70 19.43 13.03 -1.90
N ILE A 71 18.56 12.03 -1.78
CA ILE A 71 17.65 11.84 -0.65
C ILE A 71 18.09 10.67 0.21
N ARG A 72 17.55 10.58 1.42
CA ARG A 72 17.87 9.49 2.35
C ARG A 72 17.14 8.23 1.95
N HIS A 73 17.86 7.12 1.87
CA HIS A 73 17.32 5.81 1.56
C HIS A 73 17.71 4.81 2.64
N GLN A 74 17.07 3.64 2.64
CA GLN A 74 17.39 2.59 3.60
C GLN A 74 17.25 1.22 2.95
N TRP A 75 18.09 0.29 3.40
CA TRP A 75 17.92 -1.13 3.19
C TRP A 75 17.67 -1.75 4.55
N MET A 76 16.41 -2.05 4.84
CA MET A 76 15.96 -2.50 6.16
C MET A 76 15.18 -3.81 6.03
N MET A 77 15.38 -4.67 7.03
CA MET A 77 14.70 -5.94 7.15
C MET A 77 14.25 -6.16 8.60
N HIS A 78 13.00 -6.55 8.78
CA HIS A 78 12.43 -6.94 10.08
C HIS A 78 12.31 -8.46 10.23
N GLY A 79 11.98 -8.92 11.44
CA GLY A 79 11.64 -10.31 11.69
C GLY A 79 12.84 -11.20 12.03
N LEU A 80 13.97 -10.58 12.37
CA LEU A 80 15.14 -11.26 12.91
C LEU A 80 14.98 -11.55 14.42
N PRO A 81 15.73 -12.51 14.99
CA PRO A 81 15.65 -12.83 16.40
C PRO A 81 16.05 -11.65 17.32
N LYS A 82 15.11 -11.17 18.14
CA LYS A 82 15.24 -9.92 18.94
C LYS A 82 16.33 -9.92 20.00
N PHE A 83 16.82 -11.08 20.41
CA PHE A 83 17.89 -11.19 21.43
C PHE A 83 19.30 -11.05 20.83
N ILE A 84 19.44 -11.11 19.50
CA ILE A 84 20.71 -10.84 18.79
C ILE A 84 20.61 -9.52 18.02
N TYR A 85 19.46 -9.27 17.40
CA TYR A 85 19.22 -8.09 16.58
C TYR A 85 18.34 -7.10 17.34
N ASP A 86 18.83 -5.88 17.57
CA ASP A 86 18.04 -4.84 18.23
C ASP A 86 16.70 -4.68 17.51
N LYS A 87 15.60 -4.70 18.28
CA LYS A 87 14.20 -4.70 17.80
C LYS A 87 13.87 -5.78 16.74
N GLY A 88 14.72 -6.78 16.53
CA GLY A 88 14.57 -7.81 15.51
C GLY A 88 14.75 -7.28 14.09
N MET A 89 15.65 -6.31 13.90
CA MET A 89 15.90 -5.67 12.61
C MET A 89 17.38 -5.55 12.27
N PHE A 90 17.65 -5.50 10.97
CA PHE A 90 18.92 -5.10 10.40
C PHE A 90 18.67 -3.94 9.44
N HIS A 91 19.54 -2.93 9.47
CA HIS A 91 19.30 -1.67 8.79
C HIS A 91 20.59 -1.05 8.28
N LEU A 92 20.58 -0.62 7.02
CA LEU A 92 21.58 0.25 6.41
C LEU A 92 20.92 1.53 5.94
N GLU A 93 21.37 2.67 6.45
CA GLU A 93 20.88 4.01 6.10
C GLU A 93 22.03 4.87 5.61
N MET A 94 21.72 5.78 4.69
CA MET A 94 22.57 6.90 4.33
C MET A 94 21.79 8.06 3.69
N THR A 95 22.27 9.28 3.86
CA THR A 95 21.69 10.46 3.20
C THR A 95 22.57 10.89 2.03
N GLY A 96 21.97 11.05 0.86
CA GLY A 96 22.68 11.45 -0.35
C GLY A 96 23.55 10.35 -0.97
N PRO A 97 24.28 10.65 -2.06
CA PRO A 97 25.05 9.65 -2.78
C PRO A 97 26.20 9.15 -1.92
N ALA A 98 26.10 7.90 -1.47
CA ALA A 98 27.03 7.30 -0.53
C ALA A 98 26.93 5.77 -0.58
N LYS A 99 27.88 5.11 0.08
CA LYS A 99 27.92 3.65 0.21
C LYS A 99 28.12 3.28 1.67
N ILE A 100 27.37 2.30 2.13
CA ILE A 100 27.49 1.74 3.47
C ILE A 100 27.43 0.22 3.41
N THR A 101 28.15 -0.47 4.30
CA THR A 101 28.22 -1.93 4.32
C THR A 101 27.91 -2.44 5.71
N GLY A 102 27.08 -3.47 5.80
CA GLY A 102 26.83 -4.20 7.04
C GLY A 102 26.77 -5.70 6.83
N THR A 103 26.96 -6.45 7.92
CA THR A 103 26.93 -7.91 7.91
C THR A 103 25.92 -8.39 8.93
N LEU A 104 25.16 -9.43 8.56
CA LEU A 104 24.25 -10.16 9.44
C LEU A 104 24.40 -11.67 9.20
N ILE A 105 23.99 -12.48 10.18
CA ILE A 105 23.87 -13.93 10.04
C ILE A 105 22.38 -14.30 10.03
N LEU A 106 21.94 -14.93 8.96
CA LEU A 106 20.54 -15.30 8.77
C LEU A 106 20.19 -16.55 9.60
N PRO A 107 18.96 -16.66 10.12
CA PRO A 107 18.53 -17.84 10.87
C PRO A 107 18.54 -19.14 10.06
N ALA A 108 18.40 -20.27 10.77
CA ALA A 108 18.34 -21.61 10.16
C ALA A 108 17.00 -21.92 9.48
N GLU A 109 15.96 -21.13 9.77
CA GLU A 109 14.60 -21.34 9.28
C GLU A 109 14.43 -20.88 7.83
N ASP A 110 13.64 -21.63 7.06
CA ASP A 110 13.14 -21.20 5.76
C ASP A 110 12.20 -20.00 5.95
N LYS A 111 12.56 -18.84 5.39
CA LYS A 111 11.79 -17.62 5.58
C LYS A 111 12.03 -16.59 4.48
N THR A 112 10.96 -15.93 4.06
CA THR A 112 11.04 -14.74 3.20
C THR A 112 10.92 -13.50 4.07
N TYR A 113 11.86 -12.58 3.90
CA TYR A 113 11.92 -11.32 4.63
C TYR A 113 11.58 -10.16 3.71
N LEU A 114 10.75 -9.23 4.19
CA LEU A 114 10.51 -7.97 3.49
C LEU A 114 11.75 -7.10 3.67
N VAL A 115 12.33 -6.71 2.55
CA VAL A 115 13.37 -5.70 2.48
C VAL A 115 12.68 -4.41 2.04
N HIS A 116 12.85 -3.32 2.76
CA HIS A 116 12.25 -2.05 2.35
C HIS A 116 13.03 -0.84 2.88
N CYS A 117 12.63 0.33 2.41
CA CYS A 117 13.01 1.59 3.02
C CYS A 117 11.91 2.02 4.01
N ASP A 118 12.28 2.36 5.24
CA ASP A 118 11.36 2.82 6.31
C ASP A 118 11.27 4.36 6.36
N ILE A 119 11.83 5.04 5.36
CA ILE A 119 11.58 6.47 5.16
C ILE A 119 10.14 6.63 4.67
N ALA A 120 9.42 7.56 5.29
CA ALA A 120 8.01 7.81 5.00
C ALA A 120 7.77 7.90 3.48
N GLN A 121 6.79 7.13 2.99
CA GLN A 121 6.40 7.02 1.59
C GLN A 121 7.38 6.26 0.68
N HIS A 122 8.61 5.96 1.10
CA HIS A 122 9.58 5.33 0.19
C HIS A 122 9.16 3.90 -0.15
N MET A 123 8.74 3.11 0.84
CA MET A 123 8.19 1.77 0.62
C MET A 123 6.91 1.80 -0.24
N GLU A 124 5.99 2.71 0.08
CA GLU A 124 4.72 2.87 -0.64
C GLU A 124 4.94 3.26 -2.10
N LYS A 125 6.02 4.02 -2.36
CA LYS A 125 6.44 4.45 -3.69
C LYS A 125 7.43 3.49 -4.35
N GLY A 126 7.47 2.24 -3.92
CA GLY A 126 8.12 1.14 -4.64
C GLY A 126 9.41 0.63 -4.03
N MET A 127 9.95 1.27 -2.98
CA MET A 127 11.24 0.89 -2.44
C MET A 127 11.16 -0.29 -1.48
N LYS A 128 10.92 -1.46 -2.05
CA LYS A 128 10.78 -2.75 -1.36
C LYS A 128 11.19 -3.91 -2.25
N GLY A 129 11.63 -4.98 -1.62
CA GLY A 129 12.03 -6.25 -2.21
C GLY A 129 11.88 -7.37 -1.20
N GLN A 130 12.43 -8.53 -1.51
CA GLN A 130 12.42 -9.68 -0.61
C GLN A 130 13.77 -10.39 -0.56
N LEU A 131 14.18 -10.79 0.65
CA LEU A 131 15.29 -11.71 0.88
C LEU A 131 14.72 -13.07 1.25
N ILE A 132 15.01 -14.08 0.45
CA ILE A 132 14.55 -15.44 0.63
C ILE A 132 15.67 -16.28 1.22
N VAL A 133 15.41 -16.85 2.39
CA VAL A 133 16.30 -17.77 3.10
C VAL A 133 15.78 -19.19 2.92
N GLY A 134 16.65 -20.07 2.40
CA GLY A 134 16.30 -21.46 2.13
C GLY A 134 15.13 -21.57 1.14
N ASN A 135 14.08 -22.32 1.51
CA ASN A 135 12.88 -22.45 0.69
C ASN A 135 11.96 -21.22 0.73
N GLY A 136 12.22 -20.28 1.65
CA GLY A 136 11.38 -19.10 1.85
C GLY A 136 10.03 -19.38 2.50
N SER A 137 9.29 -18.30 2.72
CA SER A 137 7.86 -18.30 3.04
C SER A 137 7.08 -17.64 1.90
N THR A 138 5.77 -17.44 2.08
CA THR A 138 4.91 -16.72 1.12
C THR A 138 5.55 -15.39 0.69
N PRO A 139 5.63 -15.11 -0.63
CA PRO A 139 6.12 -13.83 -1.14
C PRO A 139 5.32 -12.64 -0.61
N PHE A 140 5.97 -11.49 -0.47
CA PHE A 140 5.27 -10.26 -0.08
C PHE A 140 4.54 -9.67 -1.28
N PRO A 141 3.33 -9.12 -1.09
CA PRO A 141 2.60 -8.50 -2.19
C PRO A 141 3.21 -7.15 -2.59
N SER A 142 2.87 -6.69 -3.79
CA SER A 142 3.23 -5.36 -4.31
C SER A 142 4.73 -5.09 -4.40
N ILE A 143 5.57 -6.10 -4.56
CA ILE A 143 7.00 -5.89 -4.84
C ILE A 143 7.16 -5.62 -6.34
N PRO A 144 7.76 -4.47 -6.74
CA PRO A 144 7.89 -4.12 -8.15
C PRO A 144 8.57 -5.23 -8.98
N GLY A 145 7.90 -5.65 -10.06
CA GLY A 145 8.41 -6.67 -10.97
C GLY A 145 8.35 -8.12 -10.44
N LEU A 146 7.87 -8.35 -9.22
CA LEU A 146 7.80 -9.69 -8.63
C LEU A 146 6.39 -10.12 -8.24
N THR A 147 5.61 -9.25 -7.62
CA THR A 147 4.27 -9.61 -7.13
C THR A 147 3.24 -8.53 -7.44
N ASP A 148 2.01 -8.96 -7.66
CA ASP A 148 0.89 -8.06 -7.98
C ASP A 148 0.63 -7.04 -6.85
N PHE A 149 0.09 -5.89 -7.20
CA PHE A 149 -0.36 -4.91 -6.24
C PHE A 149 -1.45 -5.49 -5.34
N ALA A 150 -1.32 -5.29 -4.02
CA ALA A 150 -2.28 -5.73 -3.03
C ALA A 150 -3.61 -5.01 -3.19
N ILE A 151 -3.53 -3.74 -3.59
CA ILE A 151 -4.65 -2.89 -3.95
C ILE A 151 -4.29 -2.30 -5.31
N PRO A 152 -4.88 -2.80 -6.41
CA PRO A 152 -4.64 -2.24 -7.74
C PRO A 152 -5.29 -0.86 -7.83
N ASP A 153 -4.61 0.06 -8.51
CA ASP A 153 -5.19 1.35 -8.86
C ASP A 153 -6.34 1.15 -9.87
N ASP A 154 -7.51 1.71 -9.57
CA ASP A 154 -8.64 1.78 -10.50
C ASP A 154 -8.65 3.17 -11.17
N TYR A 155 -8.12 3.23 -12.39
CA TYR A 155 -8.14 4.44 -13.21
C TYR A 155 -9.45 4.59 -14.01
N GLY A 156 -10.49 3.81 -13.70
CA GLY A 156 -11.73 3.75 -14.44
C GLY A 156 -11.61 2.96 -15.74
N PRO A 157 -12.67 2.93 -16.57
CA PRO A 157 -12.60 2.28 -17.87
C PRO A 157 -11.46 2.90 -18.69
N LYS A 158 -10.56 2.06 -19.22
CA LYS A 158 -9.53 2.48 -20.18
C LYS A 158 -10.25 3.26 -21.27
N VAL A 159 -10.02 4.57 -21.34
CA VAL A 159 -10.54 5.39 -22.43
C VAL A 159 -9.93 4.78 -23.70
N ALA A 160 -10.75 4.08 -24.48
CA ALA A 160 -10.31 3.61 -25.79
C ALA A 160 -9.79 4.82 -26.57
N ASP A 161 -8.70 4.65 -27.34
CA ASP A 161 -7.98 5.69 -28.11
C ASP A 161 -8.82 6.37 -29.22
N SER A 162 -10.11 6.57 -29.01
CA SER A 162 -11.05 7.11 -29.98
C SER A 162 -12.21 7.87 -29.31
N ILE A 163 -11.90 8.84 -28.46
CA ILE A 163 -12.86 9.91 -28.19
C ILE A 163 -12.39 11.16 -28.93
N LYS A 164 -12.87 11.32 -30.17
CA LYS A 164 -12.98 12.65 -30.79
C LYS A 164 -14.03 13.41 -29.98
N VAL A 165 -13.58 14.26 -29.06
CA VAL A 165 -14.46 15.11 -28.27
C VAL A 165 -15.08 16.14 -29.21
N ALA A 166 -16.34 15.94 -29.59
CA ALA A 166 -17.17 17.01 -30.13
C ALA A 166 -17.65 17.89 -28.97
N LEU A 167 -17.33 19.18 -29.04
CA LEU A 167 -17.78 20.18 -28.07
C LEU A 167 -19.32 20.30 -28.08
N PRO A 168 -20.00 20.29 -26.92
CA PRO A 168 -21.46 20.41 -26.89
C PRO A 168 -21.90 21.85 -27.13
N ALA A 169 -22.85 22.03 -28.05
CA ALA A 169 -23.63 23.24 -28.21
C ALA A 169 -24.64 23.38 -27.05
N GLY A 170 -24.93 24.64 -26.70
CA GLY A 170 -25.54 25.07 -25.44
C GLY A 170 -26.91 24.50 -25.08
N SER A 171 -27.22 24.56 -23.78
CA SER A 171 -28.52 24.22 -23.22
C SER A 171 -29.07 25.43 -22.45
N ALA A 172 -30.26 25.90 -22.86
CA ALA A 172 -31.06 26.87 -22.12
C ALA A 172 -31.75 26.23 -20.90
N PRO A 173 -32.13 27.00 -19.86
CA PRO A 173 -32.62 26.46 -18.59
C PRO A 173 -34.14 26.28 -18.58
N GLY A 174 -34.60 25.15 -18.02
CA GLY A 174 -36.01 24.86 -17.77
C GLY A 174 -36.24 24.46 -16.31
N SER A 175 -36.99 25.29 -15.60
CA SER A 175 -37.46 25.15 -14.23
C SER A 175 -38.44 23.97 -14.04
N ALA A 176 -38.49 23.40 -12.82
CA ALA A 176 -39.70 23.30 -12.00
C ALA A 176 -39.46 22.50 -10.70
N LEU A 177 -39.96 23.04 -9.59
CA LEU A 177 -40.08 22.42 -8.28
C LEU A 177 -41.05 21.24 -8.29
N SER A 178 -40.91 20.30 -7.33
CA SER A 178 -42.01 19.97 -6.40
C SER A 178 -41.55 19.17 -5.18
N SER A 179 -42.05 19.63 -4.05
CA SER A 179 -41.97 19.13 -2.69
C SER A 179 -42.81 17.87 -2.45
N VAL A 180 -42.33 16.95 -1.61
CA VAL A 180 -43.18 15.98 -0.92
C VAL A 180 -42.80 15.91 0.56
N ASN A 181 -43.78 16.21 1.42
CA ASN A 181 -43.74 16.13 2.88
C ASN A 181 -43.75 14.67 3.39
N PRO A 182 -43.27 14.41 4.62
CA PRO A 182 -43.12 13.07 5.16
C PRO A 182 -44.42 12.56 5.78
N THR A 183 -44.84 11.35 5.41
CA THR A 183 -45.91 10.62 6.09
C THR A 183 -45.35 9.75 7.21
N LYS A 184 -45.82 9.99 8.43
CA LYS A 184 -45.69 9.12 9.60
C LYS A 184 -46.76 8.01 9.56
N SER A 185 -46.36 6.77 9.80
CA SER A 185 -47.04 5.72 10.60
C SER A 185 -46.14 4.48 10.50
N GLY A 186 -45.98 3.56 11.44
CA GLY A 186 -46.58 3.23 12.72
C GLY A 186 -45.79 2.01 13.24
N GLY A 187 -45.79 1.78 14.55
CA GLY A 187 -44.76 1.02 15.26
C GLY A 187 -44.65 -0.48 14.97
N SER A 188 -43.42 -0.98 15.17
CA SER A 188 -43.15 -2.34 15.65
C SER A 188 -41.99 -2.28 16.65
N ASN A 189 -42.09 -3.00 17.78
CA ASN A 189 -41.08 -3.00 18.83
C ASN A 189 -39.71 -3.56 18.37
N GLY A 190 -39.63 -4.18 17.19
CA GLY A 190 -38.37 -4.62 16.56
C GLY A 190 -37.59 -3.49 15.88
N THR A 191 -38.27 -2.48 15.32
CA THR A 191 -37.60 -1.34 14.67
C THR A 191 -36.90 -0.40 15.64
N PHE A 192 -37.37 -0.32 16.90
CA PHE A 192 -36.75 0.53 17.92
C PHE A 192 -35.40 -0.03 18.39
N LEU A 193 -35.29 -1.36 18.58
CA LEU A 193 -34.03 -2.00 18.97
C LEU A 193 -32.98 -1.96 17.84
N LEU A 194 -33.39 -2.20 16.59
CA LEU A 194 -32.48 -2.11 15.45
C LEU A 194 -31.98 -0.67 15.24
N GLY A 195 -32.87 0.31 15.44
CA GLY A 195 -32.53 1.74 15.38
C GLY A 195 -31.57 2.18 16.49
N LEU A 196 -31.68 1.58 17.69
CA LEU A 196 -30.80 1.91 18.81
C LEU A 196 -29.40 1.31 18.64
N ILE A 197 -29.28 0.10 18.07
CA ILE A 197 -27.98 -0.53 17.75
C ILE A 197 -27.29 0.18 16.58
N LEU A 198 -28.03 0.47 15.50
CA LEU A 198 -27.51 1.23 14.36
C LEU A 198 -27.19 2.69 14.74
N GLY A 199 -27.93 3.29 15.67
CA GLY A 199 -27.63 4.61 16.22
C GLY A 199 -26.39 4.60 17.13
N ALA A 200 -26.33 3.71 18.11
CA ALA A 200 -25.25 3.70 19.09
C ALA A 200 -23.88 3.34 18.48
N ILE A 201 -23.85 2.49 17.45
CA ILE A 201 -22.60 2.05 16.80
C ILE A 201 -22.38 2.73 15.46
N GLY A 202 -23.43 2.88 14.66
CA GLY A 202 -23.33 3.47 13.32
C GLY A 202 -23.17 4.98 13.34
N THR A 203 -23.76 5.69 14.31
CA THR A 203 -23.64 7.16 14.37
C THR A 203 -22.23 7.66 14.70
N PRO A 204 -21.48 7.13 15.68
CA PRO A 204 -20.09 7.56 15.89
C PRO A 204 -19.16 7.19 14.73
N PHE A 205 -19.39 6.05 14.05
CA PHE A 205 -18.63 5.67 12.86
C PHE A 205 -18.97 6.54 11.64
N ALA A 206 -20.25 6.80 11.38
CA ALA A 206 -20.68 7.67 10.30
C ALA A 206 -20.21 9.12 10.54
N ILE A 207 -20.32 9.64 11.76
CA ILE A 207 -19.83 10.97 12.10
C ILE A 207 -18.31 11.05 11.88
N THR A 208 -17.53 10.10 12.37
CA THR A 208 -16.07 10.12 12.17
C THR A 208 -15.66 9.94 10.71
N TYR A 209 -16.34 9.06 9.98
CA TYR A 209 -16.13 8.85 8.54
C TYR A 209 -16.48 10.11 7.73
N TYR A 210 -17.68 10.67 7.92
CA TYR A 210 -18.12 11.86 7.20
C TYR A 210 -17.33 13.11 7.61
N ARG A 211 -16.96 13.24 8.89
CA ARG A 211 -16.13 14.36 9.35
C ARG A 211 -14.75 14.31 8.69
N ARG A 212 -14.07 13.16 8.65
CA ARG A 212 -12.80 13.02 7.91
C ARG A 212 -12.96 13.20 6.41
N ARG A 213 -14.12 12.82 5.84
CA ARG A 213 -14.37 12.88 4.40
C ARG A 213 -14.67 14.29 3.89
N PHE A 214 -15.26 15.14 4.74
CA PHE A 214 -15.65 16.51 4.41
C PHE A 214 -14.86 17.59 5.18
N GLU A 215 -13.94 17.21 6.07
CA GLU A 215 -12.98 18.12 6.70
C GLU A 215 -12.14 18.82 5.62
N GLY A 216 -12.24 20.15 5.54
CA GLY A 216 -11.50 20.99 4.59
C GLY A 216 -12.20 21.31 3.27
N MET A 217 -13.41 20.78 3.02
CA MET A 217 -14.20 21.14 1.85
C MET A 217 -15.07 22.37 2.07
N THR A 218 -15.22 23.18 1.02
CA THR A 218 -16.18 24.28 0.99
C THR A 218 -17.62 23.75 0.86
N GLN A 219 -18.62 24.54 1.25
CA GLN A 219 -20.03 24.13 1.20
C GLN A 219 -20.47 23.69 -0.21
N ASP A 220 -19.95 24.35 -1.24
CA ASP A 220 -20.28 24.04 -2.65
C ASP A 220 -19.69 22.69 -3.10
N GLU A 221 -18.49 22.33 -2.63
CA GLU A 221 -17.85 21.05 -2.94
C GLU A 221 -18.58 19.88 -2.28
N VAL A 222 -19.06 20.05 -1.05
CA VAL A 222 -19.87 19.04 -0.35
C VAL A 222 -21.16 18.78 -1.12
N ILE A 223 -21.83 19.82 -1.61
CA ILE A 223 -23.09 19.71 -2.37
C ILE A 223 -22.84 19.00 -3.71
N GLN A 224 -21.79 19.36 -4.45
CA GLN A 224 -21.46 18.71 -5.71
C GLN A 224 -21.07 17.22 -5.52
N HIS A 225 -20.35 16.90 -4.44
CA HIS A 225 -19.97 15.53 -4.11
C HIS A 225 -21.19 14.67 -3.77
N LEU A 226 -22.15 15.21 -3.03
CA LEU A 226 -23.40 14.51 -2.72
C LEU A 226 -24.25 14.29 -3.98
N LEU A 227 -24.37 15.30 -4.85
CA LEU A 227 -25.15 15.20 -6.09
C LEU A 227 -24.56 14.16 -7.05
N THR A 228 -23.25 14.17 -7.26
CA THR A 228 -22.56 13.21 -8.14
C THR A 228 -22.62 11.78 -7.60
N SER A 229 -22.43 11.62 -6.28
CA SER A 229 -22.55 10.32 -5.62
C SER A 229 -23.98 9.76 -5.71
N SER A 230 -25.01 10.61 -5.56
CA SER A 230 -26.41 10.19 -5.66
C SER A 230 -26.77 9.67 -7.05
N LYS A 231 -26.27 10.32 -8.12
CA LYS A 231 -26.47 9.88 -9.50
C LYS A 231 -25.82 8.52 -9.77
N SER A 232 -24.59 8.31 -9.29
CA SER A 232 -23.89 7.04 -9.45
C SER A 232 -24.62 5.87 -8.75
N ILE A 233 -25.19 6.12 -7.58
CA ILE A 233 -25.97 5.12 -6.86
C ILE A 233 -27.28 4.82 -7.61
N PHE A 234 -27.97 5.85 -8.10
CA PHE A 234 -29.20 5.70 -8.88
C PHE A 234 -28.97 4.89 -10.16
N ASP A 235 -27.91 5.17 -10.90
CA ASP A 235 -27.57 4.45 -12.14
C ASP A 235 -27.27 2.97 -11.87
N LYS A 236 -26.60 2.66 -10.75
CA LYS A 236 -26.35 1.27 -10.32
C LYS A 236 -27.64 0.54 -9.95
N ILE A 237 -28.56 1.21 -9.25
CA ILE A 237 -29.86 0.63 -8.87
C ILE A 237 -30.70 0.36 -10.13
N LEU A 238 -30.76 1.32 -11.05
CA LEU A 238 -31.51 1.18 -12.30
C LEU A 238 -30.92 0.05 -13.18
N GLY A 239 -29.59 -0.03 -13.26
CA GLY A 239 -28.91 -1.13 -13.96
C GLY A 239 -29.21 -2.50 -13.36
N LEU A 240 -29.24 -2.60 -12.03
CA LEU A 240 -29.59 -3.84 -11.34
C LEU A 240 -31.05 -4.24 -11.60
N LEU A 241 -31.98 -3.28 -11.55
CA LEU A 241 -33.40 -3.49 -11.85
C LEU A 241 -33.62 -3.93 -13.30
N MET A 242 -32.98 -3.28 -14.27
CA MET A 242 -33.06 -3.67 -15.68
C MET A 242 -32.48 -5.07 -15.92
N THR A 243 -31.41 -5.43 -15.21
CA THR A 243 -30.81 -6.77 -15.27
C THR A 243 -31.75 -7.84 -14.68
N LEU A 244 -32.47 -7.51 -13.60
CA LEU A 244 -33.47 -8.39 -13.00
C LEU A 244 -34.70 -8.54 -13.90
N VAL A 245 -35.23 -7.45 -14.44
CA VAL A 245 -36.40 -7.47 -15.34
C VAL A 245 -36.08 -8.27 -16.61
N SER A 246 -34.92 -8.05 -17.23
CA SER A 246 -34.50 -8.80 -18.43
C SER A 246 -34.28 -10.30 -18.19
N LYS A 247 -33.94 -10.71 -16.97
CA LYS A 247 -33.87 -12.13 -16.59
C LYS A 247 -35.26 -12.75 -16.37
N VAL A 248 -36.26 -11.95 -15.98
CA VAL A 248 -37.63 -12.43 -15.74
C VAL A 248 -38.45 -12.46 -17.02
N THR A 249 -38.24 -11.53 -17.96
CA THR A 249 -38.97 -11.48 -19.25
C THR A 249 -38.40 -12.38 -20.34
N LYS A 250 -37.24 -13.02 -20.13
CA LYS A 250 -36.64 -14.02 -21.02
C LYS A 250 -37.09 -15.47 -20.75
N LYS A 251 -38.20 -15.66 -20.04
CA LYS A 251 -38.78 -16.97 -19.72
C LYS A 251 -40.12 -17.16 -20.40
#